data_AF-R7KKA9-F1
#
_entry.id   AF-R7KKA9-F1
#
_cell.length_a   1.000
_cell.length_b   1.000
_cell.length_c   1.000
_cell.angle_alpha   90.00
_cell.angle_beta   90.00
_cell.angle_gamma   90.00
#
_symmetry.space_group_name_H-M   'P 1'
#
loop_
_entity.id
_entity.type
_entity.pdbx_description
1 polymer ?
#
loop_
_entity_poly.entity_id
_entity_poly.type
_entity_poly.pdbx_seq_one_letter_code
_entity_poly.pdbx_strand_id
1 'polypeptide(L)'
;MGRSVEQDSVFITGSFRGYQRLSYEMNLNHIRIPFNKHKNDVFNIQLLNNYHAQLKGLINLHLKSGAMKYLNNYLVYHNLVNFSHGSEEYKKIVMRDFVLTTKCVTKSRSVSKRQAILIKNVTY
;
A
#
# COMPACT_ATOMS: atom_id res chain seq x y z
N MET A 1 21.57 -8.54 -6.03
CA MET A 1 21.09 -7.25 -6.53
C MET A 1 19.63 -7.42 -6.89
N GLY A 2 18.71 -6.62 -6.36
CA GLY A 2 17.30 -6.82 -6.69
C GLY A 2 16.40 -5.85 -5.96
N ARG A 3 15.70 -5.03 -6.74
CA ARG A 3 14.38 -4.42 -6.51
C ARG A 3 14.20 -3.35 -7.59
N SER A 4 13.84 -3.79 -8.80
CA SER A 4 13.37 -2.86 -9.82
C SER A 4 11.98 -2.38 -9.37
N VAL A 5 11.89 -1.12 -8.97
CA VAL A 5 10.61 -0.41 -8.98
C VAL A 5 10.19 -0.32 -10.45
N GLU A 6 8.91 -0.53 -10.73
CA GLU A 6 8.39 -0.47 -12.10
C GLU A 6 8.65 0.92 -12.68
N GLN A 7 9.03 0.97 -13.95
CA GLN A 7 9.21 2.21 -14.69
C GLN A 7 7.94 3.07 -14.60
N ASP A 8 8.10 4.38 -14.53
CA ASP A 8 7.00 5.35 -14.41
C ASP A 8 6.20 5.27 -13.10
N SER A 9 6.63 4.46 -12.13
CA SER A 9 6.05 4.47 -10.79
C SER A 9 6.17 5.87 -10.16
N VAL A 10 5.13 6.26 -9.42
CA VAL A 10 5.12 7.51 -8.67
C VAL A 10 6.10 7.41 -7.50
N PHE A 11 7.09 8.28 -7.51
CA PHE A 11 8.12 8.36 -6.48
C PHE A 11 8.02 9.69 -5.74
N ILE A 12 7.69 9.66 -4.45
CA ILE A 12 7.48 10.87 -3.65
C ILE A 12 8.60 11.02 -2.63
N THR A 13 9.27 12.17 -2.59
CA THR A 13 10.37 12.40 -1.65
C THR A 13 10.38 13.81 -1.07
N GLY A 14 11.15 13.99 0.01
CA GLY A 14 11.56 15.31 0.49
C GLY A 14 12.56 16.00 -0.46
N SER A 15 13.14 17.10 0.01
CA SER A 15 13.89 18.02 -0.83
C SER A 15 15.35 17.64 -1.10
N PHE A 16 15.83 16.49 -0.65
CA PHE A 16 17.22 16.06 -0.84
C PHE A 16 17.53 15.80 -2.32
N ARG A 17 18.64 16.36 -2.83
CA ARG A 17 18.99 16.32 -4.26
C ARG A 17 19.31 14.91 -4.77
N GLY A 18 19.80 14.02 -3.92
CA GLY A 18 20.11 12.64 -4.33
C GLY A 18 18.91 11.86 -4.86
N TYR A 19 17.68 12.23 -4.44
CA TYR A 19 16.46 11.60 -4.95
C TYR A 19 16.17 11.94 -6.41
N GLN A 20 16.62 13.10 -6.91
CA GLN A 20 16.45 13.48 -8.32
C GLN A 20 17.35 12.63 -9.23
N ARG A 21 18.57 12.33 -8.76
CA ARG A 21 19.47 11.42 -9.47
C ARG A 21 18.90 10.01 -9.50
N LEU A 22 18.41 9.53 -8.36
CA LEU A 22 17.81 8.20 -8.25
C LEU A 22 16.57 8.05 -9.15
N SER A 23 15.67 9.03 -9.17
CA SER A 23 14.48 8.97 -10.02
C SER A 23 14.81 8.98 -11.51
N TYR A 24 15.83 9.75 -11.92
CA TYR A 24 16.33 9.74 -13.29
C TYR A 24 16.93 8.38 -13.65
N GLU A 25 17.81 7.83 -12.82
CA GLU A 25 18.46 6.52 -13.06
C GLU A 25 17.45 5.36 -13.10
N MET A 26 16.33 5.47 -12.40
CA MET A 26 15.28 4.46 -12.33
C MET A 26 14.07 4.74 -13.25
N ASN A 27 14.09 5.83 -14.02
CA ASN A 27 12.96 6.34 -14.83
C ASN A 27 11.62 6.36 -14.07
N LEU A 28 11.59 7.08 -12.95
CA LEU A 28 10.45 7.21 -12.06
C LEU A 28 9.78 8.60 -12.18
N ASN A 29 8.47 8.63 -11.99
CA ASN A 29 7.69 9.86 -11.93
C ASN A 29 7.89 10.55 -10.58
N HIS A 30 8.86 11.47 -10.50
CA HIS A 30 9.30 12.07 -9.24
C HIS A 30 8.45 13.28 -8.82
N ILE A 31 7.75 13.13 -7.70
CA ILE A 31 7.05 14.21 -7.00
C ILE A 31 7.90 14.65 -5.81
N ARG A 32 8.53 15.81 -5.94
CA ARG A 32 9.36 16.39 -4.88
C ARG A 32 8.51 17.30 -3.99
N ILE A 33 8.55 17.07 -2.68
CA ILE A 33 8.05 18.01 -1.68
C ILE A 33 9.16 19.04 -1.40
N PRO A 34 8.92 20.34 -1.66
CA PRO A 34 9.95 21.36 -1.51
C PRO A 34 10.43 21.52 -0.07
N PHE A 35 11.64 22.06 0.09
CA PHE A 35 12.19 22.36 1.41
C PHE A 35 11.30 23.38 2.12
N ASN A 36 11.15 23.24 3.45
CA ASN A 36 10.24 24.04 4.28
C ASN A 36 8.75 23.98 3.85
N LYS A 37 8.37 23.03 3.01
CA LYS A 37 6.97 22.72 2.71
C LYS A 37 6.63 21.34 3.27
N HIS A 38 5.43 21.23 3.83
CA HIS A 38 4.92 19.95 4.36
C HIS A 38 4.07 19.18 3.33
N LYS A 39 3.64 19.84 2.25
CA LYS A 39 2.82 19.24 1.19
C LYS A 39 3.20 19.74 -0.20
N ASN A 40 2.95 18.90 -1.19
CA ASN A 40 2.88 19.23 -2.61
C ASN A 40 1.59 18.61 -3.17
N ASP A 41 0.62 19.46 -3.50
CA ASP A 41 -0.74 19.03 -3.88
C ASP A 41 -1.38 18.10 -2.82
N VAL A 42 -1.90 16.94 -3.23
CA VAL A 42 -2.45 15.89 -2.36
C VAL A 42 -1.40 15.16 -1.51
N PHE A 43 -0.11 15.34 -1.82
CA PHE A 43 0.98 14.62 -1.15
C PHE A 43 1.52 15.40 0.03
N ASN A 44 1.28 14.89 1.24
CA ASN A 44 1.83 15.43 2.47
C ASN A 44 2.89 14.46 3.04
N ILE A 45 4.10 14.97 3.32
CA ILE A 45 5.22 14.15 3.80
C ILE A 45 4.94 13.53 5.17
N GLN A 46 4.20 14.22 6.04
CA GLN A 46 3.82 13.73 7.36
C GLN A 46 2.78 12.60 7.23
N LEU A 47 1.82 12.75 6.31
CA LEU A 47 0.84 11.71 6.02
C LEU A 47 1.54 10.45 5.48
N LEU A 48 2.49 10.62 4.55
CA LEU A 48 3.27 9.52 3.99
C LEU A 48 4.13 8.83 5.06
N ASN A 49 4.79 9.61 5.92
CA ASN A 49 5.57 9.07 7.04
C ASN A 49 4.70 8.29 8.03
N ASN A 50 3.51 8.82 8.36
CA ASN A 50 2.55 8.13 9.23
C ASN A 50 2.06 6.82 8.59
N TYR A 51 1.72 6.84 7.30
CA TYR A 51 1.38 5.65 6.53
C TYR A 51 2.47 4.57 6.64
N HIS A 52 3.72 4.94 6.36
CA HIS A 52 4.83 4.00 6.45
C HIS A 52 5.06 3.48 7.87
N ALA A 53 4.95 4.32 8.89
CA ALA A 53 5.11 3.90 10.29
C ALA A 53 4.04 2.89 10.70
N GLN A 54 2.77 3.15 10.37
CA GLN A 54 1.68 2.24 10.72
C GLN A 54 1.74 0.93 9.92
N LEU A 55 2.05 0.98 8.62
CA LEU A 55 2.24 -0.22 7.80
C LEU A 55 3.41 -1.06 8.30
N LYS A 56 4.54 -0.42 8.64
CA LYS A 56 5.69 -1.10 9.24
C LYS A 56 5.33 -1.75 10.57
N GLY A 57 4.54 -1.07 11.41
CA GLY A 57 4.01 -1.63 12.65
C GLY A 57 3.14 -2.88 12.40
N LEU A 58 2.22 -2.83 11.44
CA LEU A 58 1.40 -3.97 11.04
C LEU A 58 2.27 -5.15 10.59
N ILE A 59 3.24 -4.91 9.71
CA ILE A 59 4.12 -5.96 9.19
C ILE A 59 4.96 -6.57 10.31
N ASN A 60 5.65 -5.74 11.10
CA ASN A 60 6.61 -6.22 12.09
C ASN A 60 5.95 -6.92 13.28
N LEU A 61 4.77 -6.47 13.71
CA LEU A 61 4.12 -7.00 14.90
C LEU A 61 3.18 -8.17 14.59
N HIS A 62 2.54 -8.17 13.41
CA HIS A 62 1.42 -9.08 13.14
C HIS A 62 1.66 -10.05 11.98
N LEU A 63 2.61 -9.77 11.07
CA LEU A 63 2.84 -10.63 9.91
C LEU A 63 4.06 -11.54 10.12
N LYS A 64 3.78 -12.84 10.22
CA LYS A 64 4.82 -13.88 10.12
C LYS A 64 5.27 -14.02 8.66
N SER A 65 6.47 -14.56 8.44
CA SER A 65 7.05 -14.80 7.11
C SER A 65 6.10 -15.50 6.12
N GLY A 66 5.30 -16.47 6.60
CA GLY A 66 4.28 -17.14 5.80
C GLY A 66 3.04 -16.32 5.43
N ALA A 67 2.82 -15.16 6.05
CA ALA A 67 1.72 -14.23 5.74
C ALA A 67 2.10 -13.25 4.62
N MET A 68 3.40 -13.05 4.36
CA MET A 68 3.90 -12.11 3.35
C MET A 68 3.42 -12.43 1.93
N LYS A 69 3.08 -13.70 1.64
CA LYS A 69 2.46 -14.11 0.36
C LYS A 69 1.10 -13.47 0.07
N TYR A 70 0.47 -12.88 1.08
CA TYR A 70 -0.79 -12.15 0.95
C TYR A 70 -0.64 -10.66 1.23
N LEU A 71 0.57 -10.10 1.08
CA LEU A 71 0.87 -8.69 1.37
C LEU A 71 -0.13 -7.74 0.70
N ASN A 72 -0.51 -7.99 -0.55
CA ASN A 72 -1.49 -7.18 -1.27
C ASN A 72 -2.84 -7.06 -0.53
N ASN A 73 -3.33 -8.15 0.06
CA ASN A 73 -4.57 -8.15 0.83
C ASN A 73 -4.41 -7.32 2.12
N TYR A 74 -3.24 -7.41 2.77
CA TYR A 74 -2.96 -6.63 3.96
C TYR A 74 -2.81 -5.15 3.67
N LEU A 75 -2.30 -4.76 2.49
CA LEU A 75 -2.27 -3.36 2.04
C LEU A 75 -3.68 -2.80 1.88
N VAL A 76 -4.60 -3.55 1.25
CA VAL A 76 -6.01 -3.12 1.13
C VAL A 76 -6.65 -2.97 2.50
N TYR A 77 -6.46 -3.95 3.38
CA TYR A 77 -6.97 -3.86 4.75
C TYR A 77 -6.40 -2.65 5.49
N HIS A 78 -5.09 -2.42 5.40
CA HIS A 78 -4.42 -1.29 6.02
C HIS A 78 -4.97 0.05 5.52
N ASN A 79 -5.18 0.18 4.20
CA ASN A 79 -5.75 1.37 3.58
C ASN A 79 -7.20 1.59 4.04
N LEU A 80 -8.02 0.55 4.04
CA LEU A 80 -9.41 0.63 4.48
C LEU A 80 -9.49 1.08 5.94
N VAL A 81 -8.78 0.41 6.85
CA VAL A 81 -8.89 0.68 8.28
C VAL A 81 -8.35 2.07 8.61
N ASN A 82 -7.15 2.40 8.15
CA ASN A 82 -6.42 3.57 8.66
C ASN A 82 -6.56 4.84 7.80
N PHE A 83 -6.80 4.72 6.49
CA PHE A 83 -6.69 5.84 5.56
C PHE A 83 -7.95 6.12 4.74
N SER A 84 -8.88 5.16 4.63
CA SER A 84 -10.16 5.42 3.97
C SER A 84 -11.03 6.36 4.81
N HIS A 85 -11.80 7.19 4.13
CA HIS A 85 -12.81 8.04 4.74
C HIS A 85 -14.06 7.22 5.14
N GLY A 86 -14.88 7.78 6.03
CA GLY A 86 -16.12 7.15 6.50
C GLY A 86 -16.04 6.61 7.93
N SER A 87 -17.21 6.28 8.49
CA SER A 87 -17.32 5.72 9.84
C SER A 87 -16.79 4.29 9.91
N GLU A 88 -16.46 3.84 11.12
CA GLU A 88 -16.03 2.46 11.35
C GLU A 88 -17.09 1.45 10.89
N GLU A 89 -18.36 1.71 11.19
CA GLU A 89 -19.50 0.91 10.71
C GLU A 89 -19.56 0.83 9.19
N TYR A 90 -19.36 1.95 8.48
CA TYR A 90 -19.35 1.94 7.03
C TYR A 90 -18.21 1.07 6.48
N LYS A 91 -17.01 1.18 7.05
CA LYS A 91 -15.85 0.35 6.65
C LYS A 91 -16.10 -1.13 6.90
N LYS A 92 -16.77 -1.49 8.01
CA LYS A 92 -17.17 -2.88 8.31
C LYS A 92 -18.14 -3.42 7.26
N ILE A 93 -19.12 -2.63 6.83
CA ILE A 93 -20.08 -3.01 5.77
C ILE A 93 -19.33 -3.28 4.46
N VAL A 94 -18.49 -2.33 4.02
CA VAL A 94 -17.70 -2.48 2.79
C VAL A 94 -16.83 -3.74 2.83
N MET A 95 -16.15 -3.99 3.95
CA MET A 95 -15.31 -5.17 4.10
C MET A 95 -16.13 -6.47 4.08
N ARG A 96 -17.27 -6.48 4.77
CA ARG A 96 -18.19 -7.63 4.80
C ARG A 96 -18.67 -7.94 3.39
N ASP A 97 -19.17 -6.95 2.67
CA ASP A 97 -19.71 -7.11 1.33
C ASP A 97 -18.62 -7.59 0.38
N PHE A 98 -17.42 -7.02 0.47
CA PHE A 98 -16.27 -7.50 -0.31
C PHE A 98 -15.98 -8.99 -0.06
N VAL A 99 -15.94 -9.43 1.21
CA VAL A 99 -15.66 -10.83 1.56
C VAL A 99 -16.78 -11.76 1.08
N LEU A 100 -18.04 -11.37 1.22
CA LEU A 100 -19.19 -12.19 0.84
C LEU A 100 -19.39 -12.29 -0.69
N THR A 101 -19.02 -11.24 -1.43
CA THR A 101 -19.18 -11.19 -2.89
C THR A 101 -17.95 -11.72 -3.64
N THR A 102 -16.78 -11.72 -3.01
CA THR A 102 -15.56 -12.27 -3.62
C THR A 102 -15.66 -13.78 -3.71
N LYS A 103 -16.00 -14.28 -4.91
CA LYS A 103 -16.01 -15.71 -5.22
C LYS A 103 -14.61 -16.31 -5.00
N CYS A 104 -14.47 -17.13 -3.97
CA CYS A 104 -13.25 -17.87 -3.68
C CYS A 104 -13.61 -19.33 -3.43
N VAL A 105 -13.17 -20.23 -4.31
CA VAL A 105 -13.35 -21.68 -4.13
C VAL A 105 -11.96 -22.28 -3.89
N THR A 106 -11.72 -22.77 -2.68
CA THR A 106 -10.47 -23.47 -2.35
C THR A 106 -10.77 -24.64 -1.43
N LYS A 107 -10.23 -25.83 -1.74
CA LYS A 107 -10.31 -26.99 -0.84
C LYS A 107 -9.55 -26.68 0.46
N SER A 108 -10.03 -27.05 1.64
CA SER A 108 -9.40 -26.63 2.92
C SER A 108 -7.91 -27.02 2.99
N ARG A 109 -7.56 -28.23 2.51
CA ARG A 109 -6.17 -28.73 2.37
C ARG A 109 -5.27 -27.89 1.45
N SER A 110 -5.86 -27.06 0.61
CA SER A 110 -5.20 -26.23 -0.40
C SER A 110 -5.19 -24.74 -0.01
N VAL A 111 -5.78 -24.36 1.12
CA VAL A 111 -5.84 -22.96 1.58
C VAL A 111 -4.45 -22.38 1.80
N SER A 112 -3.50 -23.20 2.26
CA SER A 112 -2.10 -22.81 2.39
C SER A 112 -1.39 -22.57 1.05
N LYS A 113 -1.94 -23.08 -0.06
CA LYS A 113 -1.40 -22.95 -1.42
C LYS A 113 -2.20 -21.99 -2.32
N ARG A 114 -3.20 -21.30 -1.77
CA ARG A 114 -4.02 -20.34 -2.56
C ARG A 114 -3.15 -19.18 -3.05
N GLN A 115 -3.37 -18.74 -4.28
CA GLN A 115 -2.79 -17.50 -4.77
C GLN A 115 -3.35 -16.30 -4.01
N ALA A 116 -2.57 -15.22 -3.96
CA ALA A 116 -3.08 -13.94 -3.48
C ALA A 116 -4.29 -13.52 -4.31
N ILE A 117 -5.33 -13.02 -3.66
CA ILE A 117 -6.51 -12.53 -4.36
C ILE A 117 -6.06 -11.30 -5.14
N LEU A 118 -6.19 -11.37 -6.47
CA LEU A 118 -5.84 -10.24 -7.32
C LEU A 118 -6.85 -9.12 -7.05
N ILE A 119 -6.34 -7.95 -6.65
CA ILE A 119 -7.16 -6.76 -6.53
C ILE A 119 -7.44 -6.30 -7.97
N LYS A 120 -8.65 -6.56 -8.47
CA LYS A 120 -9.09 -5.93 -9.72
C LYS A 120 -9.33 -4.45 -9.42
N ASN A 121 -8.70 -3.58 -10.19
CA ASN A 121 -8.70 -2.12 -10.12
C ASN A 121 -9.90 -1.56 -9.34
N VAL A 122 -9.65 -1.19 -8.08
CA VAL A 122 -10.54 -0.33 -7.31
C VAL A 122 -10.25 1.08 -7.81
N THR A 123 -11.06 1.56 -8.74
CA THR A 123 -11.10 2.98 -9.11
C THR A 123 -11.63 3.75 -7.91
N TYR A 124 -10.80 4.64 -7.37
CA TYR A 124 -11.21 5.68 -6.42
C TYR A 124 -11.95 6.80 -7.14
#